data_AF-A0A356W2R5-F1
#
_entry.id   AF-A0A356W2R5-F1
#
_cell.length_a   1.000
_cell.length_b   1.000
_cell.length_c   1.000
_cell.angle_alpha   90.00
_cell.angle_beta   90.00
_cell.angle_gamma   90.00
#
_symmetry.space_group_name_H-M   'P 1'
#
loop_
_entity.id
_entity.type
_entity.pdbx_description
1 polymer ?
#
loop_
_entity_poly.entity_id
_entity_poly.type
_entity_poly.pdbx_seq_one_letter_code
_entity_poly.pdbx_strand_id
1 'polypeptide(L)' 'KRFYETAKAVQMPGGWTVELDGRSIKTPARAALSLPTEKLAKAIAAEWNA' A
#
# COMPACT_ATOMS: atom_id res chain seq x y z
N LYS A 1 11.49 -3.37 -14.19
CA LYS A 1 11.67 -4.64 -13.42
C LYS A 1 11.11 -4.42 -12.02
N ARG A 2 10.16 -5.25 -11.57
CA ARG A 2 9.66 -5.17 -10.18
C ARG A 2 10.77 -5.58 -9.21
N PHE A 3 10.83 -4.91 -8.06
CA PHE A 3 11.80 -5.20 -7.00
C PHE A 3 11.18 -5.91 -5.80
N TYR A 4 9.86 -6.14 -5.84
CA TYR A 4 9.05 -6.71 -4.78
C TYR A 4 8.29 -7.93 -5.30
N GLU A 5 7.89 -8.83 -4.39
CA GLU A 5 7.13 -10.05 -4.70
C GLU A 5 5.63 -9.89 -4.42
N THR A 6 5.27 -9.19 -3.34
CA THR A 6 3.89 -9.10 -2.85
C THR A 6 3.51 -7.67 -2.46
N ALA A 7 2.28 -7.28 -2.80
CA ALA A 7 1.62 -6.06 -2.31
C ALA A 7 0.42 -6.41 -1.43
N LYS A 8 0.32 -5.79 -0.24
CA LYS A 8 -0.76 -6.05 0.73
C LYS A 8 -1.36 -4.76 1.27
N ALA A 9 -2.67 -4.73 1.42
CA ALA A 9 -3.35 -3.69 2.18
C ALA A 9 -3.17 -3.97 3.68
N VAL A 10 -2.73 -2.98 4.45
CA VAL A 10 -2.44 -3.12 5.88
C VAL A 10 -3.11 -2.00 6.65
N GLN A 11 -3.75 -2.35 7.78
CA GLN A 11 -4.38 -1.39 8.66
C GLN A 11 -3.32 -0.64 9.47
N MET A 12 -3.50 0.68 9.62
CA MET A 12 -2.63 1.54 10.41
C MET A 12 -3.48 2.48 11.29
N PRO A 13 -2.90 3.15 12.28
CA PRO A 13 -3.64 4.15 13.06
C PRO A 13 -4.27 5.21 12.14
N GLY A 14 -5.60 5.32 12.19
CA GLY A 14 -6.36 6.32 11.43
C GLY A 14 -6.61 5.98 9.95
N GLY A 15 -6.27 4.77 9.47
CA GLY A 15 -6.55 4.40 8.08
C GLY A 15 -5.87 3.12 7.63
N TRP A 16 -5.48 3.11 6.36
CA TRP A 16 -4.87 1.98 5.67
C TRP A 16 -3.67 2.42 4.84
N THR A 17 -2.74 1.51 4.61
CA THR A 17 -1.63 1.69 3.68
C THR A 17 -1.46 0.47 2.79
N VAL A 18 -0.51 0.54 1.87
CA VAL A 18 -0.07 -0.60 1.07
C VAL A 18 1.39 -0.90 1.42
N GLU A 19 1.67 -2.16 1.68
CA GLU A 19 3.03 -2.64 1.92
C GLU A 19 3.50 -3.49 0.76
N LEU A 20 4.76 -3.28 0.36
CA LEU A 20 5.48 -4.15 -0.56
C LEU A 20 6.47 -4.98 0.25
N ASP A 21 6.29 -6.30 0.25
CA ASP A 21 7.09 -7.24 1.06
C ASP A 21 7.26 -6.80 2.53
N GLY A 22 6.15 -6.33 3.12
CA GLY A 22 6.11 -5.87 4.52
C GLY A 22 6.67 -4.47 4.75
N ARG A 23 6.93 -3.69 3.68
CA ARG A 23 7.36 -2.29 3.78
C ARG A 23 6.28 -1.36 3.27
N SER A 24 5.71 -0.55 4.16
CA SER A 24 4.78 0.52 3.82
C SER A 24 5.34 1.48 2.77
N ILE A 25 4.55 1.75 1.72
CA ILE A 25 4.95 2.65 0.64
C ILE A 25 4.72 4.11 0.99
N LYS A 26 5.42 4.97 0.26
CA LYS A 26 5.32 6.42 0.37
C LYS A 26 4.82 7.02 -0.94
N THR A 27 4.19 8.19 -0.83
CA THR A 27 3.87 9.01 -2.00
C THR A 27 5.15 9.54 -2.65
N PRO A 28 5.09 10.02 -3.90
CA PRO A 28 6.24 10.67 -4.54
C PRO A 28 6.81 11.85 -3.73
N ALA A 29 5.95 12.54 -2.97
CA ALA A 29 6.34 13.60 -2.03
C ALA A 29 6.98 13.08 -0.72
N ARG A 30 7.29 11.78 -0.64
CA ARG A 30 7.88 11.09 0.52
C ARG A 30 7.02 11.08 1.78
N ALA A 31 5.72 11.39 1.67
CA ALA A 31 4.77 11.23 2.74
C ALA A 31 4.30 9.78 2.87
N ALA A 32 3.88 9.36 4.06
CA ALA A 32 3.23 8.07 4.24
C ALA A 32 1.97 7.99 3.37
N LEU A 33 1.79 6.88 2.64
CA LEU A 33 0.54 6.66 1.91
C LEU A 33 -0.54 6.23 2.91
N SER A 34 -1.45 7.14 3.25
CA SER A 34 -2.61 6.89 4.10
C SER A 34 -3.89 6.92 3.27
N LEU A 35 -4.71 5.89 3.41
CA LEU A 35 -5.95 5.67 2.68
C LEU A 35 -7.11 5.56 3.68
N PRO A 36 -8.27 6.17 3.41
CA PRO A 36 -9.37 6.23 4.36
C PRO A 36 -10.13 4.90 4.50
N THR A 37 -10.01 3.98 3.54
CA THR A 37 -10.81 2.76 3.52
C THR A 37 -9.98 1.54 3.10
N GLU A 38 -10.34 0.38 3.65
CA GLU A 38 -9.75 -0.91 3.30
C GLU A 38 -9.97 -1.24 1.81
N LYS A 39 -11.18 -0.93 1.29
CA LYS A 39 -11.54 -1.22 -0.09
C LYS A 39 -10.61 -0.52 -1.08
N LEU A 40 -10.27 0.75 -0.82
CA LEU A 40 -9.32 1.50 -1.65
C LEU A 40 -7.91 0.91 -1.54
N ALA A 41 -7.46 0.58 -0.33
CA ALA A 41 -6.15 -0.03 -0.12
C ALA A 41 -6.01 -1.39 -0.83
N LYS A 42 -7.06 -2.23 -0.78
CA LYS A 42 -7.11 -3.51 -1.50
C LYS A 42 -7.08 -3.33 -3.01
N ALA A 43 -7.80 -2.36 -3.56
CA ALA A 43 -7.77 -2.06 -4.99
C ALA A 43 -6.37 -1.67 -5.45
N ILE A 44 -5.70 -0.76 -4.72
CA ILE A 44 -4.34 -0.35 -5.03
C ILE A 44 -3.37 -1.54 -4.90
N ALA A 45 -3.45 -2.33 -3.83
CA ALA A 45 -2.60 -3.52 -3.70
C ALA A 45 -2.80 -4.51 -4.86
N ALA A 46 -4.02 -4.66 -5.37
CA ALA A 46 -4.31 -5.51 -6.52
C ALA A 46 -3.65 -4.97 -7.81
N GLU A 47 -3.66 -3.65 -8.05
CA GLU A 47 -2.96 -3.05 -9.20
C GLU A 47 -1.46 -3.33 -9.19
N TRP A 48 -0.84 -3.41 -8.01
CA TRP A 48 0.60 -3.69 -7.88
C TRP A 48 0.94 -5.19 -8.03
N ASN A 49 0.00 -6.07 -7.71
CA ASN A 49 0.14 -7.52 -7.83
C ASN A 49 -0.17 -8.06 -9.23
N ALA A 50 -1.01 -7.36 -10.01
CA ALA A 50 -1.29 -7.68 -11.42
C ALA A 50 -0.01 -7.58 -12.26
#